data_AF-X0XLE9-F1
#
_entry.id   AF-X0XLE9-F1
#
_cell.length_a   1.000
_cell.length_b   1.000
_cell.length_c   1.000
_cell.angle_alpha   90.00
_cell.angle_beta   90.00
_cell.angle_gamma   90.00
#
_symmetry.space_group_name_H-M   'P 1'
#
loop_
_entity.id
_entity.type
_entity.pdbx_description
1 polymer ?
#
loop_
_entity_poly.entity_id
_entity_poly.type
_entity_poly.pdbx_seq_one_letter_code
_entity_poly.pdbx_strand_id
1 'polypeptide(L)'
;MGPAYARPPIFSPDEILPGVVQLNADFGYALSPSKGGKIRLLGYQLDRERVKPGETLGITLCWQGLAEMKENYYLFIHLLGRRGQLVGYEDTYHG
;
A
#
# COMPACT_ATOMS: atom_id res chain seq x y z
N MET A 1 -19.76 21.34 2.46
CA MET A 1 -18.33 21.64 2.21
C MET A 1 -17.55 20.41 2.66
N GLY A 2 -17.01 19.63 1.71
CA GLY A 2 -16.15 18.49 2.05
C GLY A 2 -14.81 18.98 2.61
N PRO A 3 -14.05 18.15 3.34
CA PRO A 3 -12.71 18.53 3.78
C PRO A 3 -11.88 18.90 2.54
N ALA A 4 -11.30 20.10 2.55
CA ALA A 4 -10.28 20.45 1.57
C ALA A 4 -9.10 19.49 1.81
N TYR A 5 -8.87 18.59 0.87
CA TYR A 5 -7.79 17.62 0.98
C TYR A 5 -6.47 18.41 1.07
N ALA A 6 -5.86 18.44 2.25
CA ALA A 6 -4.57 19.08 2.43
C ALA A 6 -3.56 18.35 1.55
N ARG A 7 -2.68 19.10 0.87
CA ARG A 7 -1.62 18.47 0.09
C ARG A 7 -0.81 17.56 1.03
N PRO A 8 -0.68 16.26 0.73
CA PRO A 8 0.09 15.36 1.58
C PRO A 8 1.53 15.86 1.73
N PRO A 9 2.14 15.74 2.91
CA PRO A 9 3.57 15.94 3.07
C PRO A 9 4.32 15.04 2.08
N ILE A 10 5.34 15.60 1.42
CA ILE A 10 6.22 14.85 0.53
C ILE A 10 7.29 14.21 1.42
N PHE A 11 7.44 12.89 1.31
CA PHE A 11 8.46 12.14 2.03
C PHE A 11 9.56 11.70 1.07
N SER A 12 10.82 11.77 1.51
CA SER A 12 11.94 11.19 0.78
C SER A 12 12.06 9.70 1.12
N PRO A 13 12.40 8.81 0.16
CA PRO A 13 12.56 7.38 0.46
C PRO A 13 13.52 7.11 1.62
N ASP A 14 14.62 7.85 1.71
CA ASP A 14 15.64 7.67 2.78
C ASP A 14 15.10 7.90 4.20
N GLU A 15 14.04 8.70 4.34
CA GLU A 15 13.39 8.97 5.63
C GLU A 15 12.48 7.82 6.07
N ILE A 16 11.99 7.03 5.11
CA ILE A 16 11.00 5.97 5.34
C ILE A 16 11.67 4.59 5.39
N LEU A 17 12.61 4.33 4.48
CA LEU A 17 13.17 3.00 4.22
C LEU A 17 13.78 2.26 5.43
N PRO A 18 14.43 2.92 6.42
CA PRO A 18 15.01 2.21 7.56
C PRO A 18 14.02 1.42 8.42
N GLY A 19 12.73 1.79 8.41
CA GLY A 19 11.69 1.10 9.18
C GLY A 19 10.80 0.17 8.35
N VAL A 20 11.05 0.03 7.05
CA VAL A 20 10.15 -0.63 6.10
C VAL A 20 10.67 -2.01 5.71
N VAL A 21 9.79 -3.01 5.76
CA VAL A 21 10.02 -4.28 5.08
C VAL A 21 9.89 -4.04 3.58
N GLN A 22 11.02 -4.03 2.88
CA GLN A 22 11.08 -3.68 1.47
C GLN A 22 10.47 -4.77 0.58
N LEU A 23 9.62 -4.35 -0.36
CA LEU A 23 9.01 -5.20 -1.37
C LEU A 23 9.42 -4.79 -2.79
N ASN A 24 9.51 -3.48 -3.05
CA ASN A 24 9.84 -2.89 -4.35
C ASN A 24 9.02 -3.49 -5.52
N ALA A 25 7.71 -3.62 -5.32
CA ALA A 25 6.80 -4.23 -6.30
C ALA A 25 6.14 -3.17 -7.20
N ASP A 26 6.23 -3.35 -8.51
CA ASP A 26 5.66 -2.44 -9.52
C ASP A 26 4.24 -2.85 -9.94
N PHE A 27 3.33 -1.88 -9.93
CA PHE A 27 1.93 -2.03 -10.31
C PHE A 27 1.52 -1.03 -11.40
N GLY A 28 0.40 -1.32 -12.06
CA GLY A 28 -0.19 -0.42 -13.05
C GLY A 28 0.49 -0.49 -14.42
N TYR A 29 0.93 -1.68 -14.84
CA TYR A 29 1.32 -1.94 -16.22
C TYR A 29 0.20 -1.42 -17.13
N ALA A 30 0.52 -0.41 -17.95
CA ALA A 30 -0.28 -0.14 -19.14
C ALA A 30 -0.27 -1.42 -19.99
N LEU A 31 -1.24 -1.58 -20.90
CA LEU A 31 -1.46 -2.73 -21.78
C LEU A 31 -0.25 -3.20 -22.64
N SER A 32 0.97 -2.68 -22.41
CA SER A 32 2.22 -3.15 -22.96
C SER A 32 3.23 -3.52 -21.85
N PRO A 33 3.82 -4.73 -21.87
CA PRO A 33 4.94 -5.14 -21.01
C PRO A 33 6.18 -4.22 -21.11
N SER A 34 6.28 -3.43 -22.19
CA SER A 34 7.41 -2.53 -22.43
C SER A 34 7.34 -1.23 -21.63
N LYS A 35 6.21 -0.93 -21.00
CA LYS A 35 6.05 0.20 -20.09
C LYS A 35 6.02 -0.37 -18.67
N GLY A 36 7.04 -0.06 -17.87
CA GLY A 36 7.09 -0.43 -16.46
C GLY A 36 5.87 0.05 -15.67
N GLY A 37 5.74 -0.39 -14.43
CA GLY A 37 4.64 0.03 -13.56
C GLY A 37 4.57 1.55 -13.38
N LYS A 38 3.37 2.07 -13.12
CA LYS A 38 3.14 3.51 -12.84
C LYS A 38 3.25 3.85 -11.36
N ILE A 39 3.17 2.85 -10.48
CA ILE A 39 3.28 3.00 -9.04
C ILE A 39 4.08 1.82 -8.47
N ARG A 40 4.93 2.09 -7.49
CA ARG A 40 5.73 1.10 -6.78
C ARG A 40 5.34 1.03 -5.31
N LEU A 41 5.11 -0.17 -4.80
CA LEU A 41 5.10 -0.42 -3.36
C LEU A 41 6.54 -0.60 -2.90
N LEU A 42 7.11 0.42 -2.27
CA LEU A 42 8.46 0.35 -1.70
C LEU A 42 8.50 -0.71 -0.59
N GLY A 43 7.44 -0.77 0.22
CA GLY A 43 7.27 -1.79 1.25
C GLY A 43 6.18 -1.42 2.25
N TYR A 44 6.21 -2.06 3.42
CA TYR A 44 5.26 -1.81 4.51
C TYR A 44 5.94 -1.77 5.89
N GLN A 45 5.23 -1.18 6.85
CA GLN A 45 5.53 -1.26 8.28
C GLN A 45 4.34 -1.86 9.02
N LEU A 46 4.64 -2.67 10.03
CA LEU A 46 3.65 -3.15 10.99
C LEU A 46 3.89 -2.44 12.32
N ASP A 47 2.84 -2.01 12.98
CA ASP A 47 2.95 -1.46 14.34
C ASP A 47 3.38 -2.54 15.35
N ARG A 48 3.12 -3.82 15.03
CA ARG A 48 3.51 -5.00 15.80
C ARG A 48 3.61 -6.24 14.93
N GLU A 49 4.43 -7.20 15.34
CA GLU A 49 4.60 -8.47 14.62
C GLU A 49 3.61 -9.56 15.05
N ARG A 50 2.96 -9.39 16.20
CA ARG A 50 2.05 -10.38 16.77
C ARG A 50 0.79 -9.71 17.29
N VAL A 51 -0.35 -10.31 16.96
CA VAL A 51 -1.69 -9.93 17.41
C VAL A 51 -2.42 -11.16 17.95
N LYS A 52 -3.33 -10.92 18.90
CA LYS A 52 -4.32 -11.89 19.36
C LYS A 52 -5.64 -11.71 18.59
N PRO A 53 -6.52 -12.72 18.58
CA PRO A 53 -7.86 -12.57 18.02
C PRO A 53 -8.59 -11.37 18.65
N GLY A 54 -9.18 -10.53 17.80
CA GLY A 54 -9.90 -9.32 18.22
C GLY A 54 -9.03 -8.07 18.40
N GLU A 55 -7.71 -8.18 18.27
CA GLU A 55 -6.81 -7.01 18.26
C GLU A 55 -6.65 -6.43 16.84
N THR A 56 -6.39 -5.13 16.77
CA THR A 56 -6.09 -4.42 15.53
C THR A 56 -4.59 -4.51 15.20
N LEU A 57 -4.27 -4.84 13.95
CA LEU A 57 -2.93 -4.75 13.38
C LEU A 57 -2.85 -3.47 12.52
N GLY A 58 -1.96 -2.55 12.89
CA GLY A 58 -1.71 -1.35 12.10
C GLY A 58 -0.74 -1.66 10.96
N ILE A 59 -1.15 -1.39 9.73
CA ILE A 59 -0.31 -1.55 8.54
C ILE A 59 -0.13 -0.19 7.87
N THR A 60 1.12 0.23 7.69
CA THR A 60 1.47 1.41 6.89
C THR A 60 2.11 0.95 5.59
N LEU A 61 1.57 1.37 4.44
CA LEU A 61 2.13 1.05 3.13
C LEU A 61 2.86 2.27 2.55
N CYS A 62 4.07 2.04 2.05
CA CYS A 62 4.92 3.08 1.50
C CYS A 62 4.92 3.01 -0.02
N TRP A 63 4.20 3.94 -0.65
CA TRP A 63 4.02 3.98 -2.10
C TRP A 63 4.88 5.07 -2.75
N GLN A 64 5.37 4.78 -3.94
CA GLN A 64 6.05 5.74 -4.80
C GLN A 64 5.32 5.82 -6.14
N GLY A 65 4.86 7.01 -6.51
CA GLY A 65 4.41 7.28 -7.87
C GLY A 65 5.61 7.32 -8.82
N LEU A 66 5.60 6.47 -9.85
CA LEU A 66 6.64 6.43 -10.89
C LEU A 66 6.27 7.29 -12.11
N ALA A 67 4.99 7.57 -12.28
CA ALA A 67 4.44 8.41 -13.33
C ALA A 67 3.19 9.17 -12.84
N GLU A 68 2.72 10.13 -13.63
CA GLU A 68 1.43 10.78 -13.38
C GLU A 68 0.29 9.76 -13.38
N MET A 69 -0.46 9.74 -12.29
CA MET A 69 -1.58 8.83 -12.08
C MET A 69 -2.87 9.52 -12.57
N LYS A 70 -3.38 9.07 -13.72
CA LYS A 70 -4.60 9.62 -14.35
C LYS A 70 -5.89 8.96 -13.89
N GLU A 71 -5.76 7.86 -13.17
CA GLU A 71 -6.87 7.02 -12.71
C GLU A 71 -6.74 6.83 -11.19
N ASN A 72 -7.88 6.69 -10.52
CA ASN A 72 -7.91 6.36 -9.11
C ASN A 72 -7.65 4.86 -8.95
N TYR A 73 -6.63 4.50 -8.17
CA TYR A 73 -6.33 3.12 -7.86
C TYR A 73 -7.03 2.72 -6.57
N TYR A 74 -7.58 1.51 -6.58
CA TYR A 74 -8.14 0.88 -5.40
C TYR A 74 -7.13 -0.09 -4.80
N LEU A 75 -7.13 -0.15 -3.48
CA LEU A 75 -6.24 -1.01 -2.72
C LEU A 75 -7.07 -2.11 -2.07
N PHE A 76 -6.57 -3.33 -2.18
CA PHE A 76 -7.10 -4.50 -1.49
C PHE A 76 -5.96 -5.14 -0.71
N ILE A 77 -6.14 -5.27 0.59
CA ILE A 77 -5.21 -5.94 1.49
C ILE A 77 -5.90 -7.20 2.01
N HIS A 78 -5.27 -8.35 1.84
CA HIS A 78 -5.73 -9.62 2.42
C HIS A 78 -4.72 -10.12 3.44
N LEU A 79 -5.17 -10.34 4.67
CA LEU A 79 -4.41 -11.04 5.68
C LEU A 79 -4.75 -12.53 5.60
N LEU A 80 -3.77 -13.34 5.25
CA LEU A 80 -3.92 -14.80 5.13
C LEU A 80 -3.28 -15.51 6.33
N GLY A 81 -4.03 -16.39 6.95
CA GLY A 81 -3.57 -17.27 8.02
C GLY A 81 -2.99 -18.59 7.49
N ARG A 82 -2.95 -19.60 8.35
CA ARG A 82 -2.45 -20.94 8.00
C ARG A 82 -3.21 -21.50 6.79
N ARG A 83 -2.49 -22.20 5.90
CA ARG A 83 -3.06 -22.81 4.69
C ARG A 83 -3.78 -21.82 3.75
N GLY A 84 -3.43 -20.52 3.81
CA GLY A 84 -4.00 -19.50 2.92
C GLY A 84 -5.43 -19.07 3.29
N GLN A 85 -5.92 -19.42 4.49
CA GLN A 85 -7.24 -19.00 4.95
C GLN A 85 -7.31 -17.47 5.09
N LEU A 86 -8.33 -16.82 4.53
CA LEU A 86 -8.51 -15.37 4.74
C LEU A 86 -8.93 -15.12 6.19
N VAL A 87 -8.16 -14.32 6.93
CA VAL A 87 -8.42 -14.00 8.34
C VAL A 87 -8.72 -12.53 8.59
N GLY A 88 -8.52 -11.68 7.58
CA GLY A 88 -8.87 -10.27 7.59
C GLY A 88 -8.68 -9.66 6.21
N TYR A 89 -9.41 -8.61 5.90
CA TYR A 89 -9.23 -7.85 4.68
C TYR A 89 -9.56 -6.38 4.91
N GLU A 90 -8.95 -5.52 4.10
CA GLU A 90 -9.30 -4.10 3.99
C GLU A 90 -9.36 -3.74 2.51
N ASP A 91 -10.43 -3.07 2.10
CA ASP A 91 -10.63 -2.57 0.76
C ASP A 91 -10.96 -1.08 0.75
N THR A 92 -10.34 -0.34 -0.18
CA THR A 92 -10.60 1.11 -0.31
C THR A 92 -11.62 1.42 -1.40
N TYR A 93 -12.24 0.41 -2.00
CA TYR A 93 -13.28 0.58 -3.01
C TYR A 93 -14.57 1.09 -2.39
N HIS A 94 -14.84 2.37 -2.59
CA HIS A 94 -16.16 2.95 -2.36
C HIS A 94 -16.82 2.99 -3.74
N GLY A 95 -17.89 2.21 -3.92
CA GLY A 95 -18.63 2.09 -5.18
C GLY A 95 -19.21 3.40 -5.68
#